data_AF-A0A7C0VI73-F1
#
_entry.id   AF-A0A7C0VI73-F1
#
_cell.length_a   1.000
_cell.length_b   1.000
_cell.length_c   1.000
_cell.angle_alpha   90.00
_cell.angle_beta   90.00
_cell.angle_gamma   90.00
#
_symmetry.space_group_name_H-M   'P 1'
#
loop_
_entity.id
_entity.type
_entity.pdbx_description
1 polymer ?
#
loop_
_entity_poly.entity_id
_entity_poly.type
_entity_poly.pdbx_seq_one_letter_code
_entity_poly.pdbx_strand_id
1 'polypeptide(L)'
;MDLPTILGEGEGSSFSFPAPKKQTGYTLLLLMFVIFILSLGLLIAVPVWETQLQREKEEELIFRGRQYVEAIRLFQQQYPGAFPRSLDELLEKKCLRRLYPDPMAANGEWDLILIPPSPAGGGRGRPAPSSPRRGRPGQTTPSPTSQQISFQKVLIVPAALVAKVDNPQIIGVVSSSPRKSIKIYYQQKYYNQWLFFYGQDPQKMPEIVYFGQEKRQE
;
A
#
# COMPACT_ATOMS: atom_id res chain seq x y z
N MET A 1 -75.42 -23.35 -48.38
CA MET A 1 -74.30 -22.45 -48.04
C MET A 1 -74.23 -22.44 -46.52
N ASP A 2 -73.25 -23.01 -45.82
CA ASP A 2 -71.93 -23.53 -46.18
C ASP A 2 -71.47 -24.60 -45.17
N LEU A 3 -70.40 -25.28 -45.57
CA LEU A 3 -69.67 -26.44 -45.03
C LEU A 3 -69.01 -26.25 -43.62
N PRO A 4 -68.35 -27.29 -43.05
CA PRO A 4 -68.36 -27.65 -41.63
C PRO A 4 -67.22 -27.05 -40.81
N THR A 5 -67.38 -27.02 -39.49
CA THR A 5 -66.28 -26.77 -38.54
C THR A 5 -65.88 -28.07 -37.85
N ILE A 6 -64.76 -28.63 -38.33
CA ILE A 6 -63.89 -29.55 -37.59
C ILE A 6 -63.31 -28.78 -36.40
N LEU A 7 -63.42 -29.30 -35.17
CA LEU A 7 -62.37 -29.15 -34.15
C LEU A 7 -62.46 -30.26 -33.09
N GLY A 8 -61.54 -31.22 -33.21
CA GLY A 8 -60.74 -31.74 -32.11
C GLY A 8 -61.41 -32.71 -31.14
N GLU A 9 -61.37 -34.01 -31.45
CA GLU A 9 -61.27 -35.03 -30.42
C GLU A 9 -60.01 -34.77 -29.58
N GLY A 10 -60.20 -34.30 -28.35
CA GLY A 10 -59.15 -34.30 -27.34
C GLY A 10 -58.92 -35.73 -26.89
N GLU A 11 -57.99 -36.43 -27.53
CA GLU A 11 -57.43 -37.67 -27.00
C GLU A 11 -56.94 -37.40 -25.57
N GLY A 12 -57.60 -38.04 -24.61
CA GLY A 12 -57.15 -38.13 -23.23
C GLY A 12 -55.83 -38.89 -23.20
N SER A 13 -54.73 -38.17 -23.42
CA SER A 13 -53.38 -38.63 -23.18
C SER A 13 -53.26 -38.95 -21.69
N SER A 14 -53.42 -40.23 -21.37
CA SER A 14 -53.11 -40.79 -20.08
C SER A 14 -51.64 -40.54 -19.79
N PHE A 15 -51.34 -39.45 -19.08
CA PHE A 15 -50.06 -39.25 -18.42
C PHE A 15 -49.91 -40.34 -17.37
N SER A 16 -49.34 -41.48 -17.76
CA SER A 16 -48.83 -42.48 -16.83
C SER A 16 -47.68 -41.86 -16.06
N PHE A 17 -47.92 -41.45 -14.82
CA PHE A 17 -46.84 -41.19 -13.88
C PHE A 17 -46.19 -42.53 -13.53
N PRO A 18 -44.89 -42.73 -13.80
CA PRO A 18 -44.23 -43.98 -13.45
C PRO A 18 -44.31 -44.18 -11.93
N ALA A 19 -44.82 -45.33 -11.52
CA ALA A 19 -44.88 -45.74 -10.12
C ALA A 19 -43.48 -45.67 -9.47
N PRO A 20 -43.37 -45.25 -8.19
CA PRO A 20 -42.08 -45.14 -7.53
C PRO A 20 -41.42 -46.53 -7.43
N LYS A 21 -40.33 -46.74 -8.18
CA LYS A 21 -39.45 -47.90 -7.99
C LYS A 21 -38.98 -47.91 -6.53
N LYS A 22 -39.06 -49.07 -5.86
CA LYS A 22 -38.52 -49.32 -4.52
C LYS A 22 -37.12 -48.71 -4.44
N GLN A 23 -37.03 -47.56 -3.77
CA GLN A 23 -35.78 -46.82 -3.62
C GLN A 23 -34.87 -47.64 -2.72
N THR A 24 -33.75 -48.06 -3.27
CA THR A 24 -32.65 -48.65 -2.52
C THR A 24 -32.06 -47.52 -1.67
N GLY A 25 -31.97 -47.69 -0.35
CA GLY A 25 -31.48 -46.65 0.59
C GLY A 25 -30.09 -46.10 0.27
N TYR A 26 -29.37 -46.72 -0.65
CA TYR A 26 -28.08 -46.28 -1.18
C TYR A 26 -28.11 -44.94 -1.93
N THR A 27 -29.23 -44.53 -2.55
CA THR A 27 -29.29 -43.22 -3.24
C THR A 27 -29.10 -42.06 -2.26
N LEU A 28 -29.69 -42.17 -1.07
CA LEU A 28 -29.54 -41.17 -0.02
C LEU A 28 -28.11 -41.18 0.54
N LEU A 29 -27.52 -42.37 0.71
CA LEU A 29 -26.13 -42.52 1.12
C LEU A 29 -25.16 -41.86 0.11
N LEU A 30 -25.39 -42.09 -1.19
CA LEU A 30 -24.58 -41.51 -2.26
C LEU A 30 -24.72 -39.99 -2.31
N LEU A 31 -25.93 -39.45 -2.15
CA LEU A 31 -26.15 -38.01 -2.08
C LEU A 31 -25.43 -37.39 -0.87
N MET A 32 -25.53 -38.01 0.31
CA MET A 32 -24.82 -37.54 1.50
C MET A 32 -23.31 -37.55 1.29
N PHE A 33 -22.78 -38.57 0.62
CA PHE A 33 -21.37 -38.69 0.31
C PHE A 33 -20.89 -37.61 -0.68
N VAL A 34 -21.69 -37.29 -1.70
CA VAL A 34 -21.40 -36.19 -2.64
C VAL A 34 -21.38 -34.85 -1.93
N ILE A 35 -22.38 -34.58 -1.07
CA ILE A 35 -22.44 -33.34 -0.28
C ILE A 35 -21.26 -33.27 0.70
N PHE A 36 -20.88 -34.39 1.31
CA PHE A 36 -19.72 -34.47 2.20
C PHE A 36 -18.41 -34.15 1.47
N ILE A 37 -18.19 -34.72 0.28
CA ILE A 37 -17.00 -34.42 -0.53
C ILE A 37 -16.99 -32.95 -0.97
N LEU A 38 -18.13 -32.41 -1.40
CA LEU A 38 -18.26 -30.98 -1.76
C LEU A 38 -17.93 -30.07 -0.58
N SER A 39 -18.44 -30.40 0.61
CA SER A 39 -18.17 -29.66 1.85
C SER A 39 -16.68 -29.68 2.21
N LEU A 40 -16.03 -30.83 2.08
CA LEU A 40 -14.58 -30.96 2.29
C LEU A 40 -13.78 -30.14 1.28
N GLY A 41 -14.19 -30.16 0.01
CA GLY A 41 -13.55 -29.38 -1.05
C GLY A 41 -13.61 -27.87 -0.81
N LEU A 42 -14.73 -27.36 -0.28
CA LEU A 42 -14.92 -25.94 0.00
C LEU A 42 -13.99 -25.43 1.12
N LEU A 43 -13.74 -26.25 2.15
CA LEU A 43 -12.86 -25.90 3.27
C LEU A 43 -11.42 -25.62 2.82
N ILE A 44 -10.94 -26.30 1.78
CA ILE A 44 -9.55 -26.20 1.30
C ILE A 44 -9.32 -24.89 0.53
N ALA A 45 -10.36 -24.23 0.00
CA ALA A 45 -10.23 -23.04 -0.85
C ALA A 45 -10.04 -21.72 -0.06
N VAL A 46 -10.40 -21.67 1.22
CA VAL A 46 -10.39 -20.46 2.06
C VAL A 46 -9.03 -19.75 2.20
N PRO A 47 -7.90 -20.43 2.49
CA PRO A 47 -6.65 -19.75 2.87
C PRO A 47 -6.00 -18.94 1.72
N VAL A 48 -6.38 -19.18 0.47
CA VAL A 48 -5.83 -18.46 -0.68
C VAL A 48 -6.28 -17.00 -0.69
N TRP A 49 -7.52 -16.70 -0.30
CA TRP A 49 -8.07 -15.34 -0.38
C TRP A 49 -7.37 -14.34 0.52
N GLU A 50 -7.04 -14.69 1.76
CA GLU A 50 -6.35 -13.78 2.69
C GLU A 50 -4.99 -13.31 2.14
N THR A 51 -4.27 -14.21 1.48
CA THR A 51 -2.97 -13.87 0.88
C THR A 51 -3.12 -12.94 -0.33
N GLN A 52 -4.18 -13.09 -1.12
CA GLN A 52 -4.47 -12.20 -2.24
C GLN A 52 -4.87 -10.82 -1.74
N LEU A 53 -5.77 -10.75 -0.75
CA LEU A 53 -6.18 -9.49 -0.14
C LEU A 53 -4.99 -8.76 0.50
N GLN A 54 -4.08 -9.48 1.14
CA GLN A 54 -2.86 -8.90 1.68
C GLN A 54 -1.97 -8.33 0.57
N ARG A 55 -1.79 -9.04 -0.55
CA ARG A 55 -1.00 -8.56 -1.70
C ARG A 55 -1.59 -7.28 -2.30
N GLU A 56 -2.92 -7.23 -2.47
CA GLU A 56 -3.61 -6.03 -2.95
C GLU A 56 -3.37 -4.84 -2.01
N LYS A 57 -3.48 -5.05 -0.69
CA LYS A 57 -3.17 -4.03 0.32
C LYS A 57 -1.71 -3.58 0.27
N GLU A 58 -0.76 -4.49 0.03
CA GLU A 58 0.66 -4.16 -0.10
C GLU A 58 0.94 -3.31 -1.34
N GLU A 59 0.31 -3.63 -2.48
CA GLU A 59 0.43 -2.83 -3.69
C GLU A 59 -0.19 -1.45 -3.52
N GLU A 60 -1.34 -1.39 -2.85
CA GLU A 60 -1.98 -0.13 -2.52
C GLU A 60 -1.15 0.70 -1.53
N LEU A 61 -0.52 0.08 -0.53
CA LEU A 61 0.40 0.74 0.40
C LEU A 61 1.52 1.44 -0.36
N ILE A 62 2.17 0.73 -1.28
CA ILE A 62 3.25 1.29 -2.10
C ILE A 62 2.71 2.39 -3.03
N PHE A 63 1.53 2.18 -3.64
CA PHE A 63 0.91 3.17 -4.49
C PHE A 63 0.63 4.47 -3.73
N ARG A 64 -0.02 4.38 -2.57
CA ARG A 64 -0.35 5.52 -1.69
C ARG A 64 0.93 6.19 -1.17
N GLY A 65 1.92 5.42 -0.73
CA GLY A 65 3.24 5.93 -0.32
C GLY A 65 3.92 6.74 -1.42
N ARG A 66 3.90 6.26 -2.67
CA ARG A 66 4.44 7.00 -3.83
C ARG A 66 3.70 8.31 -4.10
N GLN A 67 2.38 8.37 -3.87
CA GLN A 67 1.62 9.62 -4.02
C GLN A 67 2.11 10.70 -3.05
N TYR A 68 2.44 10.32 -1.81
CA TYR A 68 3.01 11.26 -0.84
C TYR A 68 4.41 11.72 -1.25
N VAL A 69 5.28 10.81 -1.71
CA VAL A 69 6.62 11.17 -2.22
C VAL A 69 6.52 12.14 -3.40
N GLU A 70 5.61 11.87 -4.33
CA GLU A 70 5.38 12.73 -5.49
C GLU A 70 4.80 14.08 -5.09
N ALA A 71 3.88 14.13 -4.13
CA ALA A 71 3.36 15.38 -3.59
C ALA A 71 4.47 16.23 -2.96
N ILE A 72 5.39 15.62 -2.21
CA ILE A 72 6.54 16.32 -1.64
C ILE A 72 7.50 16.80 -2.74
N ARG A 73 7.70 16.01 -3.81
CA ARG A 73 8.46 16.44 -4.98
C ARG A 73 7.84 17.68 -5.62
N LEU A 74 6.53 17.69 -5.83
CA LEU A 74 5.81 18.85 -6.39
C LEU A 74 5.89 20.07 -5.47
N PHE A 75 5.77 19.86 -4.15
CA PHE A 75 5.93 20.92 -3.16
C PHE A 75 7.32 21.54 -3.23
N GLN A 76 8.36 20.73 -3.33
CA GLN A 76 9.74 21.20 -3.46
C GLN A 76 9.98 21.96 -4.78
N GLN A 77 9.31 21.55 -5.86
CA GLN A 77 9.35 22.29 -7.13
C GLN A 77 8.68 23.66 -7.04
N GLN A 78 7.60 23.78 -6.27
CA GLN A 78 6.88 25.04 -6.06
C GLN A 78 7.57 25.94 -5.02
N TYR A 79 8.17 25.34 -3.99
CA TYR A 79 8.84 26.00 -2.87
C TYR A 79 10.25 25.44 -2.68
N PRO A 80 11.24 25.91 -3.46
CA PRO A 80 12.60 25.39 -3.39
C PRO A 80 13.21 25.51 -1.99
N GLY A 81 13.61 24.38 -1.41
CA GLY A 81 14.27 24.32 -0.10
C GLY A 81 13.34 24.37 1.11
N ALA A 82 12.01 24.36 0.90
CA ALA A 82 11.03 24.19 1.97
C ALA A 82 10.42 22.78 1.92
N PHE A 83 10.05 22.26 3.09
CA PHE A 83 9.29 21.03 3.24
C PHE A 83 7.99 21.34 3.99
N PRO A 84 6.90 20.61 3.72
CA PRO A 84 5.63 20.82 4.38
C PRO A 84 5.74 20.53 5.88
N ARG A 85 5.01 21.31 6.69
CA ARG A 85 4.93 21.13 8.14
C ARG A 85 3.84 20.16 8.57
N SER A 86 2.83 19.97 7.73
CA SER A 86 1.74 19.02 7.93
C SER A 86 1.34 18.37 6.61
N LEU A 87 0.64 17.22 6.68
CA LEU A 87 0.07 16.60 5.48
C LEU A 87 -1.07 17.45 4.88
N ASP A 88 -1.79 18.21 5.70
CA ASP A 88 -2.87 19.10 5.25
C ASP A 88 -2.35 20.23 4.36
N GLU A 89 -1.11 20.70 4.60
CA GLU A 89 -0.46 21.70 3.75
C GLU A 89 -0.29 21.20 2.31
N LEU A 90 0.01 19.90 2.12
CA LEU A 90 0.10 19.28 0.79
C LEU A 90 -1.24 19.26 0.07
N LEU A 91 -2.36 19.16 0.81
CA LEU A 91 -3.71 19.25 0.26
C LEU A 91 -4.04 20.70 -0.13
N GLU A 92 -3.76 21.66 0.76
CA GLU A 92 -4.04 23.08 0.55
C GLU A 92 -3.28 23.63 -0.68
N LYS A 93 -2.01 23.27 -0.82
CA LYS A 93 -1.17 23.64 -1.97
C LYS A 93 -1.47 22.84 -3.24
N LYS A 94 -2.48 21.94 -3.20
CA LYS A 94 -2.87 21.08 -4.32
C LYS A 94 -1.74 20.16 -4.83
N CYS A 95 -0.76 19.86 -3.98
CA CYS A 95 0.27 18.86 -4.28
C CYS A 95 -0.28 17.43 -4.19
N LEU A 96 -1.35 17.24 -3.42
CA LEU A 96 -2.06 15.98 -3.28
C LEU A 96 -3.57 16.17 -3.54
N ARG A 97 -4.22 15.17 -4.17
CA ARG A 97 -5.65 15.23 -4.47
C ARG A 97 -6.54 14.99 -3.25
N ARG A 98 -6.09 14.13 -2.34
CA ARG A 98 -6.77 13.75 -1.09
C ARG A 98 -5.76 13.10 -0.15
N LEU A 99 -5.97 13.16 1.15
CA LEU A 99 -5.21 12.34 2.09
C LEU A 99 -5.62 10.88 1.91
N TYR A 100 -4.64 10.02 1.63
CA TYR A 100 -4.82 8.59 1.50
C TYR A 100 -4.56 7.92 2.85
N PRO A 101 -5.49 7.12 3.41
CA PRO A 101 -5.24 6.40 4.65
C PRO A 101 -4.20 5.29 4.46
N ASP A 102 -3.58 4.83 5.52
CA ASP A 102 -2.71 3.65 5.50
C ASP A 102 -3.57 2.37 5.46
N PRO A 103 -3.49 1.51 4.42
CA PRO A 103 -4.25 0.26 4.34
C PRO A 103 -3.80 -0.84 5.34
N MET A 104 -2.61 -0.69 5.95
CA MET A 104 -2.05 -1.65 6.91
C MET A 104 -2.25 -1.26 8.38
N ALA A 105 -2.51 0.02 8.65
CA ALA A 105 -2.77 0.52 9.99
C ALA A 105 -4.27 0.40 10.34
N ALA A 106 -4.59 0.01 11.57
CA ALA A 106 -5.97 -0.15 12.01
C ALA A 106 -6.74 1.19 12.09
N ASN A 107 -6.04 2.27 12.45
CA ASN A 107 -6.53 3.64 12.47
C ASN A 107 -6.40 4.37 11.12
N GLY A 108 -5.73 3.77 10.13
CA GLY A 108 -5.49 4.38 8.83
C GLY A 108 -4.51 5.57 8.84
N GLU A 109 -3.80 5.79 9.95
CA GLU A 109 -2.84 6.89 10.09
C GLU A 109 -1.43 6.46 9.67
N TRP A 110 -0.73 7.38 9.02
CA TRP A 110 0.68 7.22 8.66
C TRP A 110 1.58 7.79 9.75
N ASP A 111 2.69 7.12 10.00
CA ASP A 111 3.82 7.71 10.68
C ASP A 111 4.58 8.62 9.69
N LEU A 112 5.08 9.74 10.19
CA LEU A 112 5.72 10.76 9.37
C LEU A 112 7.25 10.65 9.48
N ILE A 113 7.92 10.77 8.35
CA ILE A 113 9.38 10.80 8.27
C ILE A 113 9.83 12.26 8.27
N LEU A 114 10.57 12.65 9.30
CA LEU A 114 11.08 13.98 9.49
C LEU A 114 12.61 14.01 9.39
N ILE A 115 13.13 15.18 9.00
CA ILE A 115 14.55 15.48 9.13
C ILE A 115 14.83 15.78 10.60
N PRO A 116 15.77 15.08 11.26
CA PRO A 116 16.11 15.38 12.65
C PRO A 116 16.68 16.81 12.77
N PRO A 117 16.33 17.56 13.82
CA PRO A 117 16.92 18.88 14.06
C PRO A 117 18.42 18.71 14.35
N SER A 118 19.27 19.09 13.40
CA SER A 118 20.71 19.13 13.62
C SER A 118 21.07 20.43 14.36
N PRO A 119 21.92 20.38 15.41
CA PRO A 119 22.36 21.59 16.13
C PRO A 119 23.11 22.59 15.25
N ALA A 120 23.58 22.17 14.07
CA ALA A 120 24.06 23.04 13.02
C ALA A 120 22.93 23.37 12.04
N GLY A 121 22.04 24.30 12.45
CA GLY A 121 21.11 25.07 11.63
C GLY A 121 20.61 24.44 10.33
N GLY A 122 19.47 23.73 10.41
CA GLY A 122 18.59 23.41 9.28
C GLY A 122 19.18 22.43 8.28
N GLY A 123 18.47 21.34 8.02
CA GLY A 123 18.83 20.34 7.01
C GLY A 123 18.85 20.89 5.58
N ARG A 124 19.81 21.75 5.26
CA ARG A 124 20.28 21.92 3.88
C ARG A 124 21.02 20.64 3.56
N GLY A 125 20.50 19.87 2.61
CA GLY A 125 21.23 18.77 1.98
C GLY A 125 22.60 19.29 1.56
N ARG A 126 23.63 18.99 2.35
CA ARG A 126 25.00 19.37 2.03
C ARG A 126 25.36 18.48 0.83
N PRO A 127 25.66 19.05 -0.36
CA PRO A 127 26.23 18.23 -1.42
C PRO A 127 27.49 17.58 -0.83
N ALA A 128 27.65 16.28 -1.07
CA ALA A 128 28.86 15.56 -0.69
C ALA A 128 30.09 16.38 -1.11
N PRO A 129 31.15 16.46 -0.29
CA PRO A 129 32.33 17.23 -0.66
C PRO A 129 32.94 16.62 -1.94
N SER A 130 32.75 17.28 -3.07
CA SER A 130 33.48 16.96 -4.28
C SER A 130 34.92 17.43 -4.08
N SER A 131 35.84 16.48 -3.94
CA SER A 131 37.28 16.74 -3.92
C SER A 131 37.66 17.55 -5.17
N PRO A 132 38.44 18.64 -5.06
CA PRO A 132 38.78 19.47 -6.22
C PRO A 132 39.77 18.71 -7.11
N ARG A 133 39.27 18.10 -8.19
CA ARG A 133 40.12 17.49 -9.22
C ARG A 133 40.63 18.59 -10.15
N ARG A 134 41.88 18.97 -9.97
CA ARG A 134 42.62 19.94 -10.79
C ARG A 134 42.92 19.35 -12.18
N GLY A 135 42.39 19.99 -13.22
CA GLY A 135 42.98 20.03 -14.58
C GLY A 135 42.28 19.22 -15.67
N ARG A 136 41.61 19.91 -16.61
CA ARG A 136 41.75 19.81 -18.09
C ARG A 136 40.77 20.80 -18.76
N PRO A 137 41.20 21.67 -19.70
CA PRO A 137 40.29 22.52 -20.44
C PRO A 137 39.72 21.74 -21.63
N GLY A 138 38.42 21.51 -21.62
CA GLY A 138 37.70 20.90 -22.74
C GLY A 138 36.54 20.01 -22.29
N GLN A 139 35.34 20.47 -22.64
CA GLN A 139 34.11 19.69 -22.82
C GLN A 139 33.10 19.58 -21.67
N THR A 140 31.85 19.78 -22.10
CA THR A 140 30.55 19.50 -21.49
C THR A 140 30.04 20.47 -20.43
N THR A 141 29.09 21.28 -20.91
CA THR A 141 27.89 21.78 -20.23
C THR A 141 27.60 21.04 -18.92
N PRO A 142 27.46 21.72 -17.77
CA PRO A 142 26.92 21.08 -16.59
C PRO A 142 25.47 20.69 -16.91
N SER A 143 25.23 19.39 -17.11
CA SER A 143 23.89 18.84 -16.94
C SER A 143 23.38 19.30 -15.58
N PRO A 144 22.11 19.71 -15.43
CA PRO A 144 21.57 20.03 -14.12
C PRO A 144 21.62 18.74 -13.30
N THR A 145 22.66 18.59 -12.49
CA THR A 145 22.71 17.57 -11.45
C THR A 145 21.52 17.83 -10.56
N SER A 146 20.50 16.99 -10.68
CA SER A 146 19.48 16.84 -9.66
C SER A 146 20.22 16.75 -8.32
N GLN A 147 20.11 17.78 -7.48
CA GLN A 147 20.69 17.79 -6.14
C GLN A 147 20.20 16.54 -5.43
N GLN A 148 21.09 15.53 -5.34
CA GLN A 148 20.76 14.25 -4.74
C GLN A 148 20.82 14.46 -3.23
N ILE A 149 19.69 14.92 -2.68
CA ILE A 149 19.52 15.14 -1.24
C ILE A 149 19.51 13.74 -0.60
N SER A 150 20.62 13.38 0.05
CA SER A 150 20.76 12.11 0.77
C SER A 150 20.60 12.37 2.26
N PHE A 151 19.55 11.80 2.85
CA PHE A 151 19.33 11.83 4.29
C PHE A 151 20.07 10.65 4.92
N GLN A 152 21.01 10.91 5.84
CA GLN A 152 21.74 9.83 6.55
C GLN A 152 20.98 9.33 7.78
N LYS A 153 20.22 10.21 8.43
CA LYS A 153 19.37 9.88 9.58
C LYS A 153 17.98 10.44 9.34
N VAL A 154 16.97 9.64 9.64
CA VAL A 154 15.57 10.04 9.55
C VAL A 154 14.86 9.76 10.86
N LEU A 155 14.00 10.68 11.26
CA LEU A 155 13.21 10.58 12.47
C LEU A 155 11.78 10.17 12.11
N ILE A 156 11.34 9.01 12.57
CA ILE A 156 9.95 8.58 12.42
C ILE A 156 9.15 9.09 13.61
N VAL A 157 8.10 9.85 13.34
CA VAL A 157 7.21 10.45 14.34
C VAL A 157 5.78 10.06 14.04
N PRO A 158 5.04 9.47 14.99
CA PRO A 158 3.61 9.27 14.85
C PRO A 158 2.88 10.59 14.57
N ALA A 159 1.87 10.58 13.68
CA ALA A 159 1.14 11.79 13.28
C ALA A 159 0.67 12.63 14.48
N ALA A 160 0.19 11.98 15.54
CA ALA A 160 -0.26 12.62 16.78
C ALA A 160 0.84 13.37 17.56
N LEU A 161 2.11 13.02 17.35
CA LEU A 161 3.26 13.60 18.05
C LEU A 161 3.97 14.68 17.24
N VAL A 162 3.60 14.88 15.96
CA VAL A 162 4.25 15.90 15.11
C VAL A 162 4.02 17.32 15.61
N ALA A 163 2.87 17.59 16.24
CA ALA A 163 2.59 18.89 16.87
C ALA A 163 3.55 19.24 18.03
N LYS A 164 4.25 18.25 18.60
CA LYS A 164 5.25 18.45 19.67
C LYS A 164 6.66 18.67 19.14
N VAL A 165 6.87 18.55 17.83
CA VAL A 165 8.18 18.74 17.19
C VAL A 165 8.29 20.19 16.74
N ASP A 166 9.36 20.87 17.14
CA ASP A 166 9.62 22.24 16.71
C ASP A 166 10.03 22.29 15.24
N ASN A 167 9.26 23.03 14.43
CA ASN A 167 9.44 23.20 12.97
C ASN A 167 9.60 21.86 12.21
N PRO A 168 8.54 21.02 12.18
CA PRO A 168 8.60 19.72 11.53
C PRO A 168 8.81 19.89 10.02
N GLN A 169 9.83 19.21 9.48
CA GLN A 169 10.07 19.13 8.03
C GLN A 169 9.77 17.71 7.57
N ILE A 170 8.57 17.52 7.01
CA ILE A 170 8.11 16.20 6.56
C ILE A 170 8.73 15.91 5.19
N ILE A 171 9.48 14.82 5.11
CA ILE A 171 10.12 14.34 3.88
C ILE A 171 9.46 13.08 3.32
N GLY A 172 8.57 12.45 4.09
CA GLY A 172 7.92 11.22 3.69
C GLY A 172 6.94 10.66 4.70
N VAL A 173 6.45 9.47 4.39
CA VAL A 173 5.53 8.69 5.22
C VAL A 173 6.01 7.26 5.35
N VAL A 174 5.60 6.59 6.42
CA VAL A 174 5.85 5.17 6.68
C VAL A 174 4.64 4.57 7.36
N SER A 175 4.38 3.29 7.10
CA SER A 175 3.25 2.61 7.73
C SER A 175 3.49 2.45 9.22
N SER A 176 2.46 2.67 10.02
CA SER A 176 2.51 2.52 11.48
C SER A 176 2.46 1.03 11.91
N SER A 177 2.28 0.11 10.96
CA SER A 177 2.02 -1.31 11.23
C SER A 177 3.32 -2.12 11.42
N PRO A 178 3.53 -2.79 12.57
CA PRO A 178 4.70 -3.67 12.79
C PRO A 178 4.53 -5.05 12.16
N ARG A 179 3.50 -5.26 11.32
CA ARG A 179 3.22 -6.56 10.69
C ARG A 179 4.28 -6.89 9.64
N LYS A 180 4.55 -8.20 9.51
CA LYS A 180 5.44 -8.74 8.49
C LYS A 180 4.77 -8.71 7.12
N SER A 181 5.51 -8.28 6.10
CA SER A 181 5.07 -8.25 4.71
C SER A 181 5.32 -9.58 3.99
N ILE A 182 4.49 -9.87 2.99
CA ILE A 182 4.71 -10.96 2.03
C ILE A 182 5.78 -10.52 1.03
N LYS A 183 5.68 -9.29 0.52
CA LYS A 183 6.70 -8.70 -0.36
C LYS A 183 7.91 -8.22 0.44
N ILE A 184 9.09 -8.27 -0.17
CA ILE A 184 10.29 -7.60 0.36
C ILE A 184 10.42 -6.26 -0.37
N TYR A 185 10.39 -5.16 0.37
CA TYR A 185 10.54 -3.82 -0.20
C TYR A 185 11.85 -3.22 0.26
N TYR A 186 12.76 -2.95 -0.68
CA TYR A 186 14.14 -2.55 -0.39
C TYR A 186 14.75 -3.38 0.75
N GLN A 187 14.79 -4.71 0.62
CA GLN A 187 15.34 -5.61 1.64
C GLN A 187 14.62 -5.61 3.02
N GLN A 188 13.55 -4.82 3.19
CA GLN A 188 12.76 -4.77 4.42
C GLN A 188 11.58 -5.73 4.38
N LYS A 189 11.30 -6.35 5.53
CA LYS A 189 10.27 -7.38 5.72
C LYS A 189 9.09 -6.91 6.59
N TYR A 190 9.13 -5.69 7.08
CA TYR A 190 8.09 -5.12 7.95
C TYR A 190 7.60 -3.79 7.38
N TYR A 191 6.29 -3.52 7.49
CA TYR A 191 5.70 -2.31 6.89
C TYR A 191 6.20 -1.01 7.51
N ASN A 192 6.47 -1.00 8.81
CA ASN A 192 7.09 0.12 9.52
C ASN A 192 8.55 0.41 9.14
N GLN A 193 9.12 -0.40 8.24
CA GLN A 193 10.43 -0.19 7.64
C GLN A 193 10.33 0.16 6.15
N TRP A 194 9.12 0.15 5.58
CA TRP A 194 8.88 0.57 4.20
C TRP A 194 8.85 2.09 4.14
N LEU A 195 10.04 2.67 4.07
CA LEU A 195 10.19 4.11 4.01
C LEU A 195 9.77 4.61 2.62
N PHE A 196 8.91 5.62 2.60
CA PHE A 196 8.54 6.35 1.39
C PHE A 196 8.89 7.83 1.59
N PHE A 197 10.07 8.25 1.13
CA PHE A 197 10.50 9.65 1.28
C PHE A 197 11.15 10.21 0.01
N TYR A 198 11.17 11.53 -0.08
CA TYR A 198 11.79 12.25 -1.18
C TYR A 198 13.31 12.07 -1.19
N GLY A 199 13.93 11.86 -2.36
CA GLY A 199 15.38 11.68 -2.46
C GLY A 199 15.90 10.32 -1.97
N GLN A 200 15.01 9.34 -1.77
CA GLN A 200 15.35 7.99 -1.36
C GLN A 200 16.21 7.27 -2.41
N ASP A 201 17.33 6.70 -1.95
CA ASP A 201 18.23 5.88 -2.77
C ASP A 201 18.08 4.40 -2.36
N PRO A 202 17.70 3.49 -3.28
CA PRO A 202 17.59 2.06 -3.00
C PRO A 202 18.86 1.41 -2.41
N GLN A 203 20.03 1.98 -2.67
CA GLN A 203 21.32 1.44 -2.22
C GLN A 203 21.78 2.02 -0.88
N LYS A 204 21.17 3.11 -0.40
CA LYS A 204 21.57 3.81 0.82
C LYS A 204 20.36 4.06 1.70
N MET A 205 20.13 3.13 2.62
CA MET A 205 19.08 3.31 3.63
C MET A 205 19.56 4.22 4.75
N PRO A 206 18.73 5.19 5.17
CA PRO A 206 19.03 6.00 6.33
C PRO A 206 18.91 5.18 7.62
N GLU A 207 19.63 5.60 8.65
CA GLU A 207 19.43 5.13 10.01
C GLU A 207 18.05 5.60 10.51
N ILE A 208 17.19 4.66 10.90
CA ILE A 208 15.84 4.93 11.38
C ILE A 208 15.89 5.20 12.88
N VAL A 209 15.46 6.39 13.30
CA VAL A 209 15.29 6.75 14.72
C VAL A 209 13.81 6.96 14.99
N TYR A 210 13.24 6.25 15.96
CA TYR A 210 11.85 6.43 16.36
C TYR A 210 11.74 7.48 17.47
N PHE A 211 10.88 8.47 17.28
CA PHE A 211 10.62 9.50 18.27
C PHE A 211 9.93 8.91 19.51
N GLY A 212 10.56 9.08 20.68
CA GLY A 212 10.05 8.58 21.96
C GLY A 212 10.47 7.15 22.36
N GLN A 213 11.31 6.46 21.58
CA GLN A 213 11.79 5.09 21.86
C GLN A 213 13.20 5.04 22.49
N GLU A 214 13.70 6.13 23.07
CA GLU A 214 15.03 6.19 23.73
C GLU A 214 15.15 5.29 24.99
N LYS A 215 14.12 4.50 25.35
CA LYS A 215 14.11 3.62 26.53
C LYS A 215 13.44 2.26 26.28
N ARG A 216 13.98 1.45 25.37
CA ARG A 216 13.70 0.00 25.35
C ARG A 216 14.92 -0.83 24.92
N GLN A 217 16.06 -0.51 25.52
CA GLN A 217 17.15 -1.47 25.70
C GLN A 217 17.44 -1.52 27.19
N GLU A 218 16.72 -2.39 27.89
CA GLU A 218 17.13 -3.07 29.13
C GLU A 218 16.31 -4.36 29.21
#